data_AF-A0A453JX08-F1
#
_entry.id   AF-A0A453JX08-F1
#
_cell.length_a   1.000
_cell.length_b   1.000
_cell.length_c   1.000
_cell.angle_alpha   90.00
_cell.angle_beta   90.00
_cell.angle_gamma   90.00
#
_symmetry.space_group_name_H-M   'P 1'
#
loop_
_entity.id
_entity.type
_entity.pdbx_description
1 polymer ?
#
loop_
_entity_poly.entity_id
_entity_poly.type
_entity_poly.pdbx_seq_one_letter_code
_entity_poly.pdbx_strand_id
1 'polypeptide(L)'
;MCGIALVLSGDCLVVSPSTAAAAAEAAASGTPFSDEGKGVSVGELKEALRRRGPDSLGCHRLHLCAADNGVDCDGGDGVGGGVGATELCFIGATLQLRGAEPVSQPLVAQSGSVLVYNGEIYGGINIANDQNDTQSLLSSLESCCCCDLHVADRDEAYPCRESVGKSVPQILSTIKGPWALIYWQTDSKTLWFGRDAFGRRSLLVHWPTPDDSRFILSSVSPPSFSRNNSATEVNGLEAGADPDFSDHTKVSYWEELPCGIYSIHLKDLDNNAACTREGCVVEVRKHDWTDSSLHTLIRWERQSTVPTVDGLVSAMGSVDKGNHHLSSCFREAEDSTSNGFEKRDLPSDICLSPAHRVLIALRESVMLRTNVNILYQGDLNKLKEAELAPIAILFSGGLDSMILAALLDQCLDSKWTIDLLNVSFDGQLAPDRVSSLAGLKELQRISPLRRWRLVEIDSNLANLKEESEHVMSLIYP
;
A
#
# COMPACT_ATOMS: atom_id res chain seq x y z
N MET A 1 3.39 0.77 8.75
CA MET A 1 3.23 -0.39 7.84
C MET A 1 4.57 -1.10 7.76
N CYS A 2 4.65 -2.41 7.59
CA CYS A 2 5.95 -3.05 7.38
C CYS A 2 6.65 -2.54 6.10
N GLY A 3 7.98 -2.67 6.06
CA GLY A 3 8.78 -2.51 4.85
C GLY A 3 9.27 -3.87 4.37
N ILE A 4 9.08 -4.19 3.10
CA ILE A 4 9.58 -5.44 2.50
C ILE A 4 10.42 -5.16 1.25
N ALA A 5 11.43 -6.01 1.00
CA ALA A 5 12.18 -6.02 -0.25
C ALA A 5 12.79 -7.39 -0.55
N LEU A 6 13.14 -7.59 -1.82
CA LEU A 6 13.94 -8.70 -2.33
C LEU A 6 14.95 -8.15 -3.33
N VAL A 7 16.19 -8.59 -3.22
CA VAL A 7 17.20 -8.46 -4.29
C VAL A 7 17.49 -9.85 -4.82
N LEU A 8 17.27 -10.06 -6.11
CA LEU A 8 17.62 -11.27 -6.85
C LEU A 8 18.78 -10.95 -7.79
N SER A 9 19.91 -11.62 -7.61
CA SER A 9 21.15 -11.41 -8.37
C SER A 9 21.76 -12.74 -8.83
N GLY A 10 22.39 -12.75 -9.99
CA GLY A 10 23.13 -13.90 -10.50
C GLY A 10 23.81 -13.60 -11.83
N ASP A 11 25.05 -14.08 -12.01
CA ASP A 11 25.95 -13.71 -13.12
C ASP A 11 25.38 -13.99 -14.52
N CYS A 12 24.41 -14.90 -14.63
CA CYS A 12 23.80 -15.31 -15.89
C CYS A 12 22.27 -15.19 -15.87
N LEU A 13 21.67 -14.51 -14.90
CA LEU A 13 20.22 -14.43 -14.77
C LEU A 13 19.68 -13.15 -15.42
N VAL A 14 18.77 -13.28 -16.38
CA VAL A 14 18.04 -12.14 -16.96
C VAL A 14 16.56 -12.33 -16.69
N VAL A 15 15.99 -11.49 -15.83
CA VAL A 15 14.54 -11.52 -15.55
C VAL A 15 13.82 -10.62 -16.54
N SER A 16 12.94 -11.18 -17.36
CA SER A 16 12.14 -10.40 -18.32
C SER A 16 10.66 -10.33 -17.93
N PRO A 17 10.00 -9.16 -18.11
CA PRO A 17 8.55 -9.09 -18.05
C PRO A 17 7.93 -9.97 -19.16
N SER A 18 6.70 -10.46 -18.95
CA SER A 18 6.01 -11.47 -19.79
C SER A 18 5.66 -11.02 -21.23
N THR A 19 6.23 -9.93 -21.74
CA THR A 19 6.02 -9.50 -23.12
C THR A 19 7.12 -10.07 -24.00
N ALA A 20 6.73 -10.92 -24.95
CA ALA A 20 7.65 -11.61 -25.88
C ALA A 20 8.62 -10.65 -26.63
N ALA A 21 8.26 -9.37 -26.78
CA ALA A 21 9.12 -8.35 -27.38
C ALA A 21 10.28 -7.91 -26.46
N ALA A 22 10.05 -7.78 -25.15
CA ALA A 22 11.06 -7.34 -24.19
C ALA A 22 12.10 -8.44 -23.90
N ALA A 23 11.66 -9.70 -23.88
CA ALA A 23 12.56 -10.85 -23.73
C ALA A 23 13.53 -10.98 -24.93
N ALA A 24 13.06 -10.68 -26.15
CA ALA A 24 13.88 -10.70 -27.36
C ALA A 24 14.93 -9.57 -27.39
N GLU A 25 14.59 -8.37 -26.92
CA GLU A 25 15.56 -7.27 -26.78
C GLU A 25 16.60 -7.55 -25.67
N ALA A 26 16.17 -8.11 -24.53
CA ALA A 26 17.07 -8.46 -23.43
C ALA A 26 18.09 -9.52 -23.86
N ALA A 27 17.66 -10.57 -24.58
CA ALA A 27 18.53 -11.61 -25.11
C ALA A 27 19.47 -11.11 -26.24
N ALA A 28 19.05 -10.12 -27.04
CA ALA A 28 19.84 -9.58 -28.15
C ALA A 28 20.99 -8.65 -27.68
N SER A 29 20.96 -8.15 -26.45
CA SER A 29 21.91 -7.14 -25.96
C SER A 29 23.31 -7.68 -25.62
N GLY A 30 23.49 -9.00 -25.48
CA GLY A 30 24.75 -9.76 -25.59
C GLY A 30 26.00 -9.27 -24.83
N THR A 31 25.87 -8.28 -23.96
CA THR A 31 26.98 -7.64 -23.25
C THR A 31 27.01 -8.19 -21.83
N PRO A 32 28.18 -8.59 -21.31
CA PRO A 32 28.28 -9.07 -19.95
C PRO A 32 27.84 -7.94 -19.01
N PHE A 33 26.76 -8.18 -18.27
CA PHE A 33 26.29 -7.25 -17.25
C PHE A 33 27.36 -7.14 -16.16
N SER A 34 27.80 -5.91 -15.87
CA SER A 34 28.76 -5.63 -14.81
C SER A 34 28.02 -5.43 -13.49
N ASP A 35 28.37 -6.19 -12.46
CA ASP A 35 27.78 -6.10 -11.11
C ASP A 35 28.31 -4.89 -10.29
N GLU A 36 29.22 -4.08 -10.86
CA GLU A 36 29.83 -2.96 -10.15
C GLU A 36 28.98 -1.67 -10.13
N GLY A 37 28.21 -1.49 -9.05
CA GLY A 37 28.28 -0.27 -8.23
C GLY A 37 27.43 0.96 -8.60
N LYS A 38 26.53 0.93 -9.59
CA LYS A 38 25.64 2.08 -9.90
C LYS A 38 24.20 1.96 -9.38
N GLY A 39 23.79 0.76 -8.98
CA GLY A 39 22.44 0.46 -8.51
C GLY A 39 22.21 0.75 -7.03
N VAL A 40 20.96 0.61 -6.58
CA VAL A 40 20.59 0.73 -5.17
C VAL A 40 21.33 -0.32 -4.33
N SER A 41 21.97 0.10 -3.24
CA SER A 41 22.63 -0.84 -2.33
C SER A 41 21.65 -1.52 -1.36
N VAL A 42 21.98 -2.72 -0.88
CA VAL A 42 21.21 -3.43 0.17
C VAL A 42 21.16 -2.60 1.46
N GLY A 43 22.20 -1.81 1.75
CA GLY A 43 22.25 -0.89 2.89
C GLY A 43 21.21 0.23 2.79
N GLU A 44 21.15 0.90 1.64
CA GLU A 44 20.14 1.95 1.38
C GLU A 44 18.71 1.41 1.44
N LEU A 45 18.47 0.19 0.91
CA LEU A 45 17.17 -0.48 1.05
C LEU A 45 16.82 -0.69 2.52
N LYS A 46 17.74 -1.24 3.31
CA LYS A 46 17.53 -1.49 4.75
C LYS A 46 17.18 -0.20 5.51
N GLU A 47 17.90 0.89 5.25
CA GLU A 47 17.62 2.18 5.86
C GLU A 47 16.26 2.76 5.45
N ALA A 48 15.91 2.65 4.16
CA ALA A 48 14.62 3.09 3.65
C ALA A 48 13.45 2.30 4.28
N LEU A 49 13.59 0.97 4.34
CA LEU A 49 12.57 0.07 4.87
C LEU A 49 12.40 0.22 6.38
N ARG A 50 13.48 0.47 7.13
CA ARG A 50 13.44 0.66 8.59
C ARG A 50 12.51 1.79 9.01
N ARG A 51 12.35 2.84 8.19
CA ARG A 51 11.40 3.94 8.47
C ARG A 51 9.94 3.48 8.45
N ARG A 52 9.61 2.44 7.68
CA ARG A 52 8.26 1.85 7.66
C ARG A 52 8.04 0.93 8.85
N GLY A 53 9.00 0.04 9.11
CA GLY A 53 8.99 -0.94 10.18
C GLY A 53 10.08 -0.69 11.22
N PRO A 54 9.86 0.21 12.20
CA PRO A 54 10.88 0.56 13.18
C PRO A 54 11.17 -0.57 14.18
N ASP A 55 10.21 -1.45 14.47
CA ASP A 55 10.28 -2.41 15.59
C ASP A 55 11.35 -3.48 15.37
N SER A 56 11.52 -3.95 14.14
CA SER A 56 12.57 -4.91 13.79
C SER A 56 13.01 -4.76 12.34
N LEU A 57 14.23 -5.20 12.02
CA LEU A 57 14.72 -5.32 10.64
C LEU A 57 15.53 -6.60 10.55
N GLY A 58 15.10 -7.51 9.69
CA GLY A 58 15.79 -8.74 9.37
C GLY A 58 16.24 -8.79 7.92
N CYS A 59 17.15 -9.73 7.66
CA CYS A 59 17.68 -10.02 6.34
C CYS A 59 17.93 -11.52 6.25
N HIS A 60 17.48 -12.17 5.19
CA HIS A 60 17.72 -13.59 4.94
C HIS A 60 18.21 -13.79 3.52
N ARG A 61 19.30 -14.54 3.34
CA ARG A 61 19.93 -14.80 2.03
C ARG A 61 19.82 -16.27 1.70
N LEU A 62 19.36 -16.57 0.51
CA LEU A 62 19.34 -17.93 -0.07
C LEU A 62 20.27 -17.96 -1.27
N HIS A 63 21.10 -19.00 -1.35
CA HIS A 63 21.97 -19.26 -2.50
C HIS A 63 21.46 -20.50 -3.23
N LEU A 64 21.27 -20.37 -4.54
CA LEU A 64 20.93 -21.47 -5.45
C LEU A 64 22.20 -21.80 -6.23
N CYS A 65 22.83 -22.94 -5.91
CA CYS A 65 23.98 -23.46 -6.63
C CYS A 65 23.52 -24.51 -7.65
N ALA A 66 24.06 -24.46 -8.87
CA ALA A 66 23.98 -25.61 -9.77
C ALA A 66 24.69 -26.80 -9.11
N ALA A 67 24.05 -27.98 -9.09
CA ALA A 67 24.61 -29.15 -8.45
C ALA A 67 25.98 -29.50 -9.06
N ASP A 68 27.05 -29.21 -8.33
CA ASP A 68 28.39 -29.66 -8.70
C ASP A 68 28.46 -31.16 -8.39
N ASN A 69 28.86 -31.95 -9.39
CA ASN A 69 29.02 -33.39 -9.24
C ASN A 69 30.11 -33.69 -8.21
N GLY A 70 29.72 -33.90 -6.96
CA GLY A 70 30.43 -34.66 -5.94
C GLY A 70 31.93 -34.42 -5.85
N VAL A 71 32.34 -33.32 -5.22
CA VAL A 71 33.60 -33.29 -4.48
C VAL A 71 33.33 -32.66 -3.12
N ASP A 72 33.44 -33.46 -2.06
CA ASP A 72 33.47 -32.99 -0.68
C ASP A 72 34.56 -31.91 -0.54
N CYS A 73 34.16 -30.66 -0.30
CA CYS A 73 35.05 -29.64 0.23
C CYS A 73 34.79 -29.49 1.73
N ASP A 74 35.51 -30.33 2.48
CA ASP A 74 35.77 -30.14 3.90
C ASP A 74 36.44 -28.78 4.16
N GLY A 75 36.24 -28.25 5.36
CA GLY A 75 36.33 -26.84 5.69
C GLY A 75 37.63 -26.10 5.33
N GLY A 76 37.45 -24.85 4.90
CA GLY A 76 38.53 -23.88 4.77
C GLY A 76 37.98 -22.46 4.61
N ASP A 77 38.26 -21.60 5.59
CA ASP A 77 38.06 -20.16 5.55
C ASP A 77 38.87 -19.59 4.37
N GLY A 78 38.20 -19.32 3.26
CA GLY A 78 38.82 -18.94 2.00
C GLY A 78 37.82 -18.24 1.09
N VAL A 79 38.10 -16.97 0.78
CA VAL A 79 37.42 -16.15 -0.22
C VAL A 79 37.58 -16.83 -1.59
N GLY A 80 36.64 -17.71 -1.93
CA GLY A 80 36.54 -18.38 -3.22
C GLY A 80 35.31 -17.87 -3.95
N GLY A 81 35.51 -17.05 -4.97
CA GLY A 81 34.45 -16.67 -5.90
C GLY A 81 33.95 -17.88 -6.67
N GLY A 82 32.82 -18.45 -6.24
CA GLY A 82 32.08 -19.45 -6.98
C GLY A 82 31.37 -18.78 -8.15
N VAL A 83 31.82 -19.07 -9.36
CA VAL A 83 31.25 -18.59 -10.62
C VAL A 83 29.84 -19.18 -10.79
N GLY A 84 28.80 -18.34 -10.83
CA GLY A 84 27.44 -18.75 -11.23
C GLY A 84 26.39 -18.98 -10.12
N ALA A 85 26.61 -18.55 -8.87
CA ALA A 85 25.60 -18.70 -7.81
C ALA A 85 24.49 -17.63 -7.92
N THR A 86 23.22 -18.04 -7.97
CA THR A 86 22.08 -17.11 -7.87
C THR A 86 21.75 -16.85 -6.41
N GLU A 87 21.66 -15.58 -6.00
CA GLU A 87 21.34 -15.17 -4.63
C GLU A 87 19.96 -14.49 -4.57
N LEU A 88 19.17 -14.86 -3.55
CA LEU A 88 17.96 -14.15 -3.15
C LEU A 88 18.16 -13.55 -1.77
N CYS A 89 18.18 -12.22 -1.68
CA CYS A 89 18.29 -11.47 -0.43
C CYS A 89 16.95 -10.84 -0.04
N PHE A 90 16.25 -11.47 0.91
CA PHE A 90 15.00 -11.00 1.50
C PHE A 90 15.27 -10.02 2.63
N ILE A 91 14.53 -8.91 2.67
CA ILE A 91 14.64 -7.88 3.72
C ILE A 91 13.23 -7.58 4.24
N GLY A 92 13.06 -7.64 5.55
CA GLY A 92 11.80 -7.34 6.22
C GLY A 92 12.02 -6.37 7.37
N ALA A 93 11.28 -5.27 7.38
CA ALA A 93 11.21 -4.30 8.46
C ALA A 93 9.80 -4.36 9.07
N THR A 94 9.65 -4.83 10.30
CA THR A 94 8.32 -5.02 10.91
C THR A 94 7.86 -3.75 11.64
N LEU A 95 6.60 -3.37 11.42
CA LEU A 95 5.81 -2.59 12.38
C LEU A 95 4.71 -3.53 12.91
N GLN A 96 4.80 -3.94 14.17
CA GLN A 96 3.90 -4.91 14.77
C GLN A 96 2.55 -4.25 15.08
N LEU A 97 1.50 -4.68 14.40
CA LEU A 97 0.12 -4.20 14.64
C LEU A 97 -0.82 -5.29 15.17
N ARG A 98 -0.44 -6.57 15.04
CA ARG A 98 -1.29 -7.72 15.40
C ARG A 98 -0.46 -8.90 15.89
N GLY A 99 -0.96 -9.56 16.94
CA GLY A 99 -0.35 -10.73 17.57
C GLY A 99 0.30 -10.36 18.91
N ALA A 100 0.17 -11.26 19.88
CA ALA A 100 0.66 -11.03 21.24
C ALA A 100 2.20 -11.01 21.32
N GLU A 101 2.86 -11.81 20.47
CA GLU A 101 4.31 -11.94 20.43
C GLU A 101 4.91 -11.14 19.27
N PRO A 102 6.06 -10.45 19.47
CA PRO A 102 6.76 -9.74 18.41
C PRO A 102 7.21 -10.70 17.30
N VAL A 103 6.89 -10.37 16.03
CA VAL A 103 7.30 -11.16 14.87
C VAL A 103 8.30 -10.40 14.02
N SER A 104 9.54 -10.90 13.94
CA SER A 104 10.56 -10.35 13.03
C SER A 104 10.44 -10.99 11.65
N GLN A 105 10.55 -10.17 10.61
CA GLN A 105 10.60 -10.62 9.21
C GLN A 105 12.02 -10.47 8.64
N PRO A 106 12.45 -11.28 7.66
CA PRO A 106 11.70 -12.36 6.98
C PRO A 106 11.35 -13.54 7.89
N LEU A 107 10.17 -14.14 7.68
CA LEU A 107 9.83 -15.43 8.27
C LEU A 107 10.42 -16.56 7.42
N VAL A 108 11.03 -17.54 8.07
CA VAL A 108 11.62 -18.72 7.42
C VAL A 108 10.93 -19.96 8.00
N ALA A 109 10.31 -20.76 7.14
CA ALA A 109 9.67 -22.02 7.51
C ALA A 109 10.69 -23.15 7.69
N GLN A 110 10.25 -24.26 8.27
CA GLN A 110 11.10 -25.46 8.44
C GLN A 110 11.49 -26.10 7.10
N SER A 111 10.66 -25.96 6.07
CA SER A 111 10.95 -26.36 4.69
C SER A 111 12.07 -25.52 4.04
N GLY A 112 12.43 -24.39 4.65
CA GLY A 112 13.30 -23.37 4.05
C GLY A 112 12.55 -22.32 3.22
N SER A 113 11.23 -22.41 3.07
CA SER A 113 10.43 -21.35 2.42
C SER A 113 10.54 -20.04 3.21
N VAL A 114 10.50 -18.91 2.49
CA VAL A 114 10.73 -17.58 3.09
C VAL A 114 9.60 -16.64 2.73
N LEU A 115 9.05 -15.91 3.70
CA LEU A 115 8.01 -14.91 3.51
C LEU A 115 8.42 -13.55 4.08
N VAL A 116 8.26 -12.51 3.26
CA VAL A 116 8.12 -11.13 3.72
C VAL A 116 6.76 -10.58 3.28
N TYR A 117 6.06 -9.94 4.21
CA TYR A 117 4.68 -9.51 4.07
C TYR A 117 4.48 -8.10 4.64
N ASN A 118 3.84 -7.25 3.84
CA ASN A 118 3.38 -5.93 4.24
C ASN A 118 1.87 -5.83 3.99
N GLY A 119 1.08 -6.03 5.03
CA GLY A 119 -0.37 -6.03 4.92
C GLY A 119 -1.06 -6.35 6.23
N GLU A 120 -2.38 -6.44 6.18
CA GLU A 120 -3.21 -6.88 7.29
C GLU A 120 -4.31 -7.79 6.75
N ILE A 121 -4.53 -8.93 7.41
CA ILE A 121 -5.55 -9.89 6.99
C ILE A 121 -6.79 -9.76 7.90
N TYR A 122 -7.89 -9.31 7.31
CA TYR A 122 -9.19 -9.17 7.98
C TYR A 122 -10.12 -10.38 7.73
N GLY A 123 -9.81 -11.21 6.74
CA GLY A 123 -10.56 -12.42 6.43
C GLY A 123 -10.01 -13.20 5.25
N GLY A 124 -10.70 -14.29 4.88
CA GLY A 124 -10.25 -15.23 3.84
C GLY A 124 -9.36 -16.33 4.38
N ILE A 125 -8.44 -15.99 5.27
CA ILE A 125 -7.64 -16.90 6.08
C ILE A 125 -8.13 -16.81 7.52
N ASN A 126 -8.24 -17.96 8.20
CA ASN A 126 -8.64 -18.01 9.59
C ASN A 126 -7.45 -17.62 10.49
N ILE A 127 -7.62 -16.57 11.29
CA ILE A 127 -6.57 -16.03 12.17
C ILE A 127 -7.20 -15.80 13.53
N ALA A 128 -6.67 -16.44 14.56
CA ALA A 128 -7.13 -16.25 15.93
C ALA A 128 -6.84 -14.82 16.43
N ASN A 129 -7.45 -14.44 17.55
CA ASN A 129 -7.36 -13.06 18.07
C ASN A 129 -5.94 -12.68 18.52
N ASP A 130 -5.19 -13.65 19.01
CA ASP A 130 -3.83 -13.53 19.54
C ASP A 130 -2.73 -13.85 18.51
N GLN A 131 -3.12 -14.40 17.35
CA GLN A 131 -2.19 -14.79 16.31
C GLN A 131 -1.76 -13.62 15.42
N ASN A 132 -0.49 -13.66 15.03
CA ASN A 132 0.05 -12.80 13.99
C ASN A 132 -0.38 -13.32 12.60
N ASP A 133 -0.93 -12.43 11.80
CA ASP A 133 -1.47 -12.76 10.48
C ASP A 133 -0.39 -13.21 9.47
N THR A 134 0.83 -12.69 9.59
CA THR A 134 1.96 -13.08 8.73
C THR A 134 2.38 -14.54 8.97
N GLN A 135 2.37 -14.98 10.23
CA GLN A 135 2.64 -16.39 10.58
C GLN A 135 1.53 -17.34 10.10
N SER A 136 0.26 -16.95 10.27
CA SER A 136 -0.89 -17.71 9.77
C SER A 136 -0.88 -17.79 8.23
N LEU A 137 -0.47 -16.73 7.54
CA LEU A 137 -0.28 -16.72 6.10
C LEU A 137 0.82 -17.67 5.66
N LEU A 138 2.00 -17.64 6.29
CA LEU A 138 3.09 -18.57 5.97
C LEU A 138 2.65 -20.02 6.16
N SER A 139 1.97 -20.33 7.27
CA SER A 139 1.45 -21.68 7.53
C SER A 139 0.46 -22.14 6.45
N SER A 140 -0.38 -21.21 5.96
CA SER A 140 -1.32 -21.50 4.87
C SER A 140 -0.58 -21.73 3.54
N LEU A 141 0.45 -20.94 3.25
CA LEU A 141 1.25 -21.08 2.03
C LEU A 141 2.12 -22.34 2.00
N GLU A 142 2.61 -22.80 3.15
CA GLU A 142 3.34 -24.07 3.30
C GLU A 142 2.45 -25.29 3.02
N SER A 143 1.13 -25.14 3.13
CA SER A 143 0.18 -26.21 2.79
C SER A 143 -0.20 -26.25 1.29
N CYS A 144 0.33 -25.32 0.48
CA CYS A 144 0.03 -25.26 -0.94
C CYS A 144 0.67 -26.41 -1.74
N CYS A 145 0.00 -26.86 -2.81
CA CYS A 145 0.63 -27.80 -3.75
C CYS A 145 1.86 -27.17 -4.42
N CYS A 146 2.93 -27.96 -4.56
CA CYS A 146 4.17 -27.60 -5.27
C CYS A 146 4.22 -28.13 -6.71
N CYS A 147 3.09 -28.65 -7.22
CA CYS A 147 2.98 -29.26 -8.53
C CYS A 147 3.03 -28.22 -9.67
N ASP A 148 3.79 -28.55 -10.74
CA ASP A 148 4.00 -27.69 -11.92
C ASP A 148 2.67 -27.34 -12.66
N LEU A 149 1.59 -28.08 -12.39
CA LEU A 149 0.25 -27.86 -12.95
C LEU A 149 -0.40 -26.53 -12.54
N HIS A 150 -0.03 -25.97 -11.38
CA HIS A 150 -0.56 -24.65 -10.95
C HIS A 150 0.26 -23.47 -11.50
N VAL A 151 1.36 -23.73 -12.19
CA VAL A 151 2.20 -22.70 -12.83
C VAL A 151 1.85 -22.56 -14.33
N ALA A 152 1.07 -23.49 -14.88
CA ALA A 152 0.62 -23.49 -16.26
C ALA A 152 -0.83 -23.00 -16.35
N ASP A 153 -1.02 -21.89 -17.05
CA ASP A 153 -2.31 -21.30 -17.39
C ASP A 153 -3.07 -22.21 -18.36
N ARG A 154 -3.70 -23.27 -17.83
CA ARG A 154 -4.68 -24.07 -18.55
C ARG A 154 -5.98 -24.04 -17.76
N ASP A 155 -6.98 -23.45 -18.39
CA ASP A 155 -8.38 -23.22 -18.00
C ASP A 155 -9.18 -24.48 -17.56
N GLU A 156 -8.51 -25.60 -17.33
CA GLU A 156 -9.12 -26.84 -16.86
C GLU A 156 -8.55 -27.12 -15.47
N ALA A 157 -9.37 -26.87 -14.45
CA ALA A 157 -9.12 -27.27 -13.06
C ALA A 157 -9.01 -28.80 -12.98
N TYR A 158 -7.88 -29.36 -13.41
CA TYR A 158 -7.52 -30.73 -13.08
C TYR A 158 -7.12 -30.73 -11.61
N PRO A 159 -7.90 -31.36 -10.70
CA PRO A 159 -7.49 -31.48 -9.32
C PRO A 159 -6.17 -32.24 -9.30
N CYS A 160 -5.17 -31.66 -8.65
CA CYS A 160 -3.89 -32.34 -8.46
C CYS A 160 -4.19 -33.63 -7.67
N ARG A 161 -4.09 -34.79 -8.33
CA ARG A 161 -4.68 -36.05 -7.90
C ARG A 161 -4.13 -36.61 -6.58
N GLU A 162 -3.11 -35.97 -6.00
CA GLU A 162 -2.39 -36.49 -4.82
C GLU A 162 -2.24 -35.48 -3.67
N SER A 163 -2.68 -34.21 -3.83
CA SER A 163 -2.61 -33.21 -2.75
C SER A 163 -3.89 -32.39 -2.66
N VAL A 164 -4.52 -32.40 -1.49
CA VAL A 164 -5.76 -31.66 -1.15
C VAL A 164 -5.52 -30.14 -0.99
N GLY A 165 -4.27 -29.68 -1.15
CA GLY A 165 -3.87 -28.29 -0.92
C GLY A 165 -4.34 -27.31 -2.00
N LYS A 166 -4.64 -26.08 -1.61
CA LYS A 166 -4.89 -24.96 -2.52
C LYS A 166 -3.59 -24.54 -3.23
N SER A 167 -3.68 -23.85 -4.37
CA SER A 167 -2.51 -23.19 -4.97
C SER A 167 -2.20 -21.84 -4.30
N VAL A 168 -0.99 -21.32 -4.48
CA VAL A 168 -0.62 -20.00 -3.97
C VAL A 168 -1.58 -18.91 -4.49
N PRO A 169 -1.88 -18.80 -5.79
CA PRO A 169 -2.86 -17.82 -6.28
C PRO A 169 -4.25 -17.96 -5.65
N GLN A 170 -4.68 -19.20 -5.35
CA GLN A 170 -5.96 -19.44 -4.68
C GLN A 170 -5.98 -18.89 -3.26
N ILE A 171 -4.94 -19.12 -2.46
CA ILE A 171 -4.86 -18.56 -1.11
C ILE A 171 -4.84 -17.02 -1.18
N LEU A 172 -3.97 -16.45 -2.01
CA LEU A 172 -3.80 -15.00 -2.11
C LEU A 172 -5.07 -14.28 -2.60
N SER A 173 -5.84 -14.90 -3.49
CA SER A 173 -7.11 -14.35 -3.97
C SER A 173 -8.19 -14.30 -2.89
N THR A 174 -8.12 -15.15 -1.85
CA THR A 174 -9.11 -15.14 -0.77
C THR A 174 -8.86 -14.06 0.28
N ILE A 175 -7.66 -13.48 0.34
CA ILE A 175 -7.27 -12.54 1.40
C ILE A 175 -8.13 -11.28 1.34
N LYS A 176 -8.89 -11.06 2.42
CA LYS A 176 -9.65 -9.82 2.63
C LYS A 176 -8.82 -8.87 3.47
N GLY A 177 -8.14 -7.94 2.81
CA GLY A 177 -7.28 -6.97 3.47
C GLY A 177 -6.27 -6.38 2.48
N PRO A 178 -5.58 -5.29 2.83
CA PRO A 178 -4.53 -4.71 1.99
C PRO A 178 -3.25 -5.54 2.12
N TRP A 179 -2.54 -5.82 1.02
CA TRP A 179 -1.31 -6.61 1.10
C TRP A 179 -0.35 -6.39 -0.07
N ALA A 180 0.94 -6.50 0.23
CA ALA A 180 2.04 -6.74 -0.69
C ALA A 180 2.92 -7.83 -0.08
N LEU A 181 3.43 -8.75 -0.89
CA LEU A 181 4.21 -9.88 -0.40
C LEU A 181 5.30 -10.32 -1.36
N ILE A 182 6.28 -11.01 -0.79
CA ILE A 182 7.30 -11.77 -1.52
C ILE A 182 7.51 -13.09 -0.76
N TYR A 183 7.31 -14.20 -1.45
CA TYR A 183 7.29 -15.55 -0.90
C TYR A 183 8.12 -16.50 -1.76
N TRP A 184 9.14 -17.12 -1.16
CA TRP A 184 9.89 -18.21 -1.77
C TRP A 184 9.30 -19.55 -1.34
N GLN A 185 8.83 -20.34 -2.31
CA GLN A 185 8.39 -21.71 -2.10
C GLN A 185 9.54 -22.66 -2.43
N THR A 186 10.10 -23.30 -1.41
CA THR A 186 11.32 -24.11 -1.56
C THR A 186 11.13 -25.34 -2.44
N ASP A 187 10.04 -26.08 -2.24
CA ASP A 187 9.80 -27.36 -2.91
C ASP A 187 9.66 -27.22 -4.44
N SER A 188 9.06 -26.12 -4.89
CA SER A 188 8.87 -25.82 -6.31
C SER A 188 9.94 -24.88 -6.88
N LYS A 189 10.90 -24.42 -6.06
CA LYS A 189 11.89 -23.38 -6.42
C LYS A 189 11.23 -22.18 -7.10
N THR A 190 10.08 -21.75 -6.57
CA THR A 190 9.26 -20.69 -7.18
C THR A 190 9.21 -19.48 -6.26
N LEU A 191 9.59 -18.33 -6.82
CA LEU A 191 9.44 -17.03 -6.18
C LEU A 191 8.08 -16.44 -6.56
N TRP A 192 7.20 -16.29 -5.58
CA TRP A 192 5.90 -15.64 -5.69
C TRP A 192 5.99 -14.22 -5.15
N PHE A 193 5.38 -13.26 -5.83
CA PHE A 193 5.33 -11.87 -5.36
C PHE A 193 4.11 -11.16 -5.93
N GLY A 194 3.73 -10.05 -5.33
CA GLY A 194 2.59 -9.28 -5.82
C GLY A 194 1.92 -8.47 -4.74
N ARG A 195 0.74 -7.96 -5.09
CA ARG A 195 -0.04 -7.05 -4.25
C ARG A 195 -1.51 -7.16 -4.55
N ASP A 196 -2.32 -6.75 -3.58
CA ASP A 196 -3.76 -6.87 -3.60
C ASP A 196 -4.41 -6.16 -4.80
N ALA A 197 -5.62 -6.58 -5.14
CA ALA A 197 -6.37 -6.11 -6.31
C ALA A 197 -6.53 -4.58 -6.40
N PHE A 198 -6.44 -3.86 -5.28
CA PHE A 198 -6.58 -2.40 -5.23
C PHE A 198 -5.24 -1.67 -4.99
N GLY A 199 -4.14 -2.40 -4.85
CA GLY A 199 -2.80 -1.81 -4.68
C GLY A 199 -2.66 -0.95 -3.43
N ARG A 200 -3.32 -1.32 -2.32
CA ARG A 200 -3.34 -0.53 -1.08
C ARG A 200 -2.01 -0.57 -0.31
N ARG A 201 -1.14 -1.52 -0.66
CA ARG A 201 0.25 -1.59 -0.19
C ARG A 201 1.17 -1.50 -1.39
N SER A 202 2.14 -0.59 -1.33
CA SER A 202 3.12 -0.38 -2.39
C SER A 202 4.11 -1.53 -2.47
N LEU A 203 4.48 -1.87 -3.70
CA LEU A 203 5.60 -2.71 -4.08
C LEU A 203 6.11 -2.16 -5.42
N LEU A 204 7.35 -1.67 -5.40
CA LEU A 204 8.09 -1.19 -6.55
C LEU A 204 8.89 -2.34 -7.14
N VAL A 205 9.16 -2.26 -8.44
CA VAL A 205 10.02 -3.17 -9.18
C VAL A 205 11.10 -2.39 -9.91
N HIS A 206 12.32 -2.90 -9.83
CA HIS A 206 13.41 -2.58 -10.74
C HIS A 206 13.63 -3.79 -11.64
N TRP A 207 13.46 -3.59 -12.94
CA TRP A 207 13.79 -4.58 -13.96
C TRP A 207 15.28 -4.52 -14.28
N PRO A 208 15.95 -5.66 -14.53
CA PRO A 208 17.35 -5.67 -14.94
C PRO A 208 17.65 -4.71 -16.10
N THR A 209 18.73 -3.95 -15.96
CA THR A 209 19.25 -2.99 -16.95
C THR A 209 20.73 -3.24 -17.22
N PRO A 210 21.32 -2.66 -18.28
CA PRO A 210 22.77 -2.77 -18.52
C PRO A 210 23.64 -2.22 -17.39
N ASP A 211 23.15 -1.24 -16.62
CA ASP A 211 23.87 -0.63 -15.48
C ASP A 211 23.62 -1.33 -14.14
N ASP A 212 22.56 -2.14 -14.03
CA ASP A 212 22.20 -2.92 -12.83
C ASP A 212 21.38 -4.14 -13.25
N SER A 213 21.99 -5.33 -13.25
CA SER A 213 21.37 -6.57 -13.72
C SER A 213 20.43 -7.22 -12.71
N ARG A 214 20.34 -6.69 -11.50
CA ARG A 214 19.58 -7.31 -10.41
C ARG A 214 18.09 -7.08 -10.63
N PHE A 215 17.28 -8.09 -10.34
CA PHE A 215 15.84 -7.90 -10.21
C PHE A 215 15.53 -7.52 -8.77
N ILE A 216 14.93 -6.34 -8.56
CA ILE A 216 14.69 -5.83 -7.21
C ILE A 216 13.22 -5.51 -7.00
N LEU A 217 12.68 -6.00 -5.89
CA LEU A 217 11.37 -5.61 -5.39
C LEU A 217 11.54 -4.83 -4.09
N SER A 218 10.82 -3.73 -3.91
CA SER A 218 10.86 -2.98 -2.65
C SER A 218 9.58 -2.20 -2.40
N SER A 219 9.07 -2.20 -1.18
CA SER A 219 7.92 -1.36 -0.80
C SER A 219 8.21 0.14 -0.80
N VAL A 220 9.49 0.56 -0.86
CA VAL A 220 9.94 1.96 -0.91
C VAL A 220 11.18 2.13 -1.78
N SER A 221 11.23 3.26 -2.47
CA SER A 221 12.46 3.73 -3.12
C SER A 221 13.35 4.43 -2.08
N PRO A 222 14.65 4.12 -2.04
CA PRO A 222 15.60 4.92 -1.27
C PRO A 222 15.59 6.39 -1.69
N PRO A 223 15.80 7.35 -0.76
CA PRO A 223 15.74 8.78 -1.07
C PRO A 223 16.66 9.24 -2.21
N SER A 224 17.82 8.58 -2.35
CA SER A 224 18.79 8.81 -3.44
C SER A 224 18.19 8.58 -4.83
N PHE A 225 17.19 7.71 -4.94
CA PHE A 225 16.53 7.34 -6.20
C PHE A 225 15.11 7.90 -6.34
N SER A 226 14.54 8.44 -5.25
CA SER A 226 13.20 9.05 -5.25
C SER A 226 13.15 10.45 -5.86
N ARG A 227 14.30 11.13 -6.00
CA ARG A 227 14.38 12.56 -6.37
C ARG A 227 14.21 12.85 -7.87
N ASN A 228 14.28 11.83 -8.73
CA ASN A 228 14.21 12.01 -10.18
C ASN A 228 12.79 12.20 -10.73
N ASN A 229 11.74 11.91 -9.94
CA ASN A 229 10.35 11.96 -10.41
C ASN A 229 9.54 13.17 -9.93
N SER A 230 10.10 14.06 -9.11
CA SER A 230 9.37 15.22 -8.56
C SER A 230 9.76 16.57 -9.18
N ALA A 231 10.50 16.58 -10.28
CA ALA A 231 11.00 17.80 -10.92
C ALA A 231 10.38 18.11 -12.29
N THR A 232 9.17 17.59 -12.56
CA THR A 232 8.39 18.00 -13.73
C THR A 232 7.11 18.69 -13.24
N GLU A 233 7.15 20.03 -13.35
CA GLU A 233 6.01 20.95 -13.41
C GLU A 233 5.25 21.29 -12.12
N VAL A 234 5.82 22.19 -11.31
CA VAL A 234 5.13 23.46 -10.94
C VAL A 234 6.19 24.56 -10.81
N ASN A 235 6.68 25.09 -11.92
CA ASN A 235 7.23 26.44 -11.96
C ASN A 235 6.48 27.21 -13.05
N GLY A 236 5.85 28.30 -12.63
CA GLY A 236 5.04 29.15 -13.49
C GLY A 236 5.85 29.85 -14.58
N LEU A 237 5.11 30.28 -15.59
CA LEU A 237 5.47 31.15 -16.71
C LEU A 237 6.76 31.97 -16.53
N GLU A 238 7.72 31.81 -17.45
CA GLU A 238 8.30 32.92 -18.24
C GLU A 238 8.72 32.42 -19.64
N ALA A 239 8.62 33.32 -20.61
CA ALA A 239 8.63 33.05 -22.03
C ALA A 239 10.03 32.87 -22.64
N GLY A 240 10.12 31.99 -23.65
CA GLY A 240 11.00 32.15 -24.81
C GLY A 240 12.44 31.65 -24.69
N ALA A 241 12.66 30.38 -25.04
CA ALA A 241 13.79 29.90 -25.86
C ALA A 241 13.64 28.38 -26.09
N ASP A 242 13.75 27.94 -27.35
CA ASP A 242 13.83 26.53 -27.75
C ASP A 242 14.95 25.79 -26.98
N PRO A 243 14.67 24.62 -26.39
CA PRO A 243 15.67 23.62 -26.11
C PRO A 243 15.54 22.46 -27.11
N ASP A 244 16.66 22.25 -27.80
CA ASP A 244 16.96 21.18 -28.74
C ASP A 244 16.45 19.79 -28.29
N PHE A 245 15.70 19.14 -29.17
CA PHE A 245 15.05 17.85 -28.94
C PHE A 245 16.09 16.71 -29.08
N SER A 246 16.85 16.44 -28.03
CA SER A 246 17.63 15.19 -27.90
C SER A 246 17.77 14.75 -26.45
N ASP A 247 16.66 14.71 -25.72
CA ASP A 247 16.64 14.12 -24.39
C ASP A 247 16.32 12.63 -24.52
N HIS A 248 17.35 11.79 -24.41
CA HIS A 248 17.18 10.35 -24.23
C HIS A 248 16.36 10.16 -22.95
N THR A 249 15.09 9.81 -23.10
CA THR A 249 14.13 9.53 -22.02
C THR A 249 14.77 8.64 -20.96
N LYS A 250 15.23 9.24 -19.86
CA LYS A 250 15.85 8.52 -18.75
C LYS A 250 14.76 7.72 -18.06
N VAL A 251 14.69 6.41 -18.36
CA VAL A 251 13.74 5.48 -17.75
C VAL A 251 13.88 5.55 -16.22
N SER A 252 12.76 5.66 -15.51
CA SER A 252 12.73 5.66 -14.04
C SER A 252 13.33 4.34 -13.53
N TYR A 253 14.27 4.41 -12.58
CA TYR A 253 14.89 3.20 -12.00
C TYR A 253 13.85 2.29 -11.33
N TRP A 254 12.81 2.89 -10.74
CA TRP A 254 11.69 2.20 -10.09
C TRP A 254 10.41 2.38 -10.89
N GLU A 255 9.64 1.30 -10.99
CA GLU A 255 8.25 1.30 -11.44
C GLU A 255 7.35 0.76 -10.33
N GLU A 256 6.11 1.25 -10.25
CA GLU A 256 5.11 0.67 -9.35
C GLU A 256 4.64 -0.67 -9.94
N LEU A 257 4.82 -1.78 -9.21
CA LEU A 257 4.37 -3.10 -9.69
C LEU A 257 2.84 -3.08 -9.85
N PRO A 258 2.29 -3.42 -11.04
CA PRO A 258 0.86 -3.49 -11.22
C PRO A 258 0.20 -4.49 -10.27
N CYS A 259 -1.07 -4.24 -9.90
CA CYS A 259 -1.81 -5.14 -9.02
C CYS A 259 -1.95 -6.53 -9.64
N GLY A 260 -1.73 -7.57 -8.82
CA GLY A 260 -1.76 -8.95 -9.28
C GLY A 260 -0.85 -9.87 -8.48
N ILE A 261 -0.90 -11.14 -8.85
CA ILE A 261 -0.04 -12.20 -8.33
C ILE A 261 0.92 -12.60 -9.44
N TYR A 262 2.20 -12.69 -9.11
CA TYR A 262 3.28 -12.98 -10.04
C TYR A 262 4.15 -14.12 -9.54
N SER A 263 4.79 -14.83 -10.47
CA SER A 263 5.75 -15.88 -10.13
C SER A 263 6.96 -15.92 -11.06
N ILE A 264 8.12 -16.29 -10.52
CA ILE A 264 9.35 -16.62 -11.25
C ILE A 264 9.74 -18.06 -10.84
N HIS A 265 9.87 -18.95 -11.81
CA HIS A 265 10.24 -20.35 -11.57
C HIS A 265 11.74 -20.55 -11.83
N LEU A 266 12.51 -20.97 -10.83
CA LEU A 266 13.97 -21.07 -10.89
C LEU A 266 14.50 -22.51 -11.00
N LYS A 267 13.63 -23.49 -11.30
CA LYS A 267 13.95 -24.93 -11.34
C LYS A 267 14.92 -25.33 -12.45
N ASP A 268 14.96 -24.56 -13.55
CA ASP A 268 15.81 -24.88 -14.71
C ASP A 268 17.28 -24.47 -14.55
N LEU A 269 17.66 -23.86 -13.42
CA LEU A 269 19.07 -23.62 -13.08
C LEU A 269 19.81 -24.93 -12.72
N ASP A 270 19.11 -25.92 -12.17
CA ASP A 270 19.73 -27.17 -11.70
C ASP A 270 20.02 -28.17 -12.84
N ASN A 271 19.25 -28.12 -13.95
CA ASN A 271 19.33 -29.12 -15.03
C ASN A 271 20.20 -28.69 -16.23
N ASN A 272 20.56 -27.40 -16.33
CA ASN A 272 21.35 -26.89 -17.44
C ASN A 272 22.84 -26.88 -17.12
N ALA A 273 23.43 -28.08 -17.00
CA ALA A 273 24.88 -28.29 -17.08
C ALA A 273 25.49 -27.89 -18.45
N ALA A 274 24.67 -27.36 -19.36
CA ALA A 274 25.03 -26.77 -20.64
C ALA A 274 24.52 -25.34 -20.77
N CYS A 275 24.55 -24.54 -19.69
CA CYS A 275 24.50 -23.08 -19.83
C CYS A 275 25.76 -22.64 -20.62
N THR A 276 25.64 -22.62 -21.94
CA THR A 276 26.49 -21.80 -22.80
C THR A 276 26.52 -20.38 -22.24
N ARG A 277 27.59 -19.61 -22.49
CA ARG A 277 27.82 -18.24 -21.98
C ARG A 277 26.72 -17.19 -22.31
N GLU A 278 25.56 -17.61 -22.79
CA GLU A 278 24.38 -16.81 -23.06
C GLU A 278 23.41 -17.01 -21.88
N GLY A 279 23.07 -15.93 -21.18
CA GLY A 279 22.35 -15.96 -19.90
C GLY A 279 21.02 -16.73 -19.92
N CYS A 280 20.66 -17.30 -18.75
CA CYS A 280 19.36 -17.88 -18.47
C CYS A 280 18.31 -16.76 -18.33
N VAL A 281 17.44 -16.64 -19.33
CA VAL A 281 16.29 -15.74 -19.28
C VAL A 281 15.18 -16.42 -18.50
N VAL A 282 14.72 -15.81 -17.41
CA VAL A 282 13.59 -16.29 -16.63
C VAL A 282 12.41 -15.33 -16.77
N GLU A 283 11.27 -15.89 -17.18
CA GLU A 283 10.06 -15.13 -17.45
C GLU A 283 9.23 -14.92 -16.18
N VAL A 284 8.79 -13.67 -15.95
CA VAL A 284 7.79 -13.38 -14.92
C VAL A 284 6.40 -13.77 -15.44
N ARG A 285 5.71 -14.67 -14.74
CA ARG A 285 4.31 -15.02 -15.05
C ARG A 285 3.35 -14.23 -14.18
N LYS A 286 2.31 -13.68 -14.78
CA LYS A 286 1.16 -13.09 -14.06
C LYS A 286 0.05 -14.13 -13.95
N HIS A 287 -0.58 -14.21 -12.78
CA HIS A 287 -1.67 -15.13 -12.48
C HIS A 287 -2.97 -14.36 -12.29
N ASP A 288 -4.07 -14.97 -12.74
CA ASP A 288 -5.40 -14.43 -12.54
C ASP A 288 -5.91 -14.61 -11.10
N TRP A 289 -6.79 -13.69 -10.71
CA TRP A 289 -7.53 -13.79 -9.46
C TRP A 289 -8.49 -14.97 -9.53
N THR A 290 -8.37 -15.92 -8.61
CA THR A 290 -9.24 -17.11 -8.59
C THR A 290 -10.57 -16.85 -7.88
N ASP A 291 -10.66 -15.79 -7.06
CA ASP A 291 -11.90 -15.37 -6.42
C ASP A 291 -12.72 -14.50 -7.39
N SER A 292 -13.88 -15.00 -7.80
CA SER A 292 -14.77 -14.33 -8.75
C SER A 292 -15.26 -12.97 -8.26
N SER A 293 -15.35 -12.76 -6.94
CA SER A 293 -15.78 -11.48 -6.36
C SER A 293 -14.78 -10.35 -6.64
N LEU A 294 -13.48 -10.67 -6.76
CA LEU A 294 -12.46 -9.68 -7.09
C LEU A 294 -12.62 -9.16 -8.52
N HIS A 295 -13.02 -9.99 -9.47
CA HIS A 295 -13.29 -9.55 -10.85
C HIS A 295 -14.41 -8.51 -10.90
N THR A 296 -15.48 -8.71 -10.13
CA THR A 296 -16.57 -7.74 -10.00
C THR A 296 -16.09 -6.44 -9.35
N LEU A 297 -15.25 -6.52 -8.31
CA LEU A 297 -14.75 -5.35 -7.60
C LEU A 297 -13.74 -4.54 -8.41
N ILE A 298 -12.85 -5.19 -9.16
CA ILE A 298 -11.86 -4.54 -10.03
C ILE A 298 -12.55 -3.81 -11.18
N ARG A 299 -13.58 -4.42 -11.78
CA ARG A 299 -14.36 -3.83 -12.87
C ARG A 299 -15.47 -2.90 -12.39
N TRP A 300 -15.56 -2.64 -11.09
CA TRP A 300 -16.61 -1.79 -10.54
C TRP A 300 -16.43 -0.35 -11.06
N GLU A 301 -17.21 0.03 -12.05
CA GLU A 301 -17.30 1.42 -12.51
C GLU A 301 -18.02 2.25 -11.44
N ARG A 302 -17.28 3.15 -10.80
CA ARG A 302 -17.88 4.12 -9.89
C ARG A 302 -18.62 5.14 -10.73
N GLN A 303 -19.95 5.20 -10.58
CA GLN A 303 -20.70 6.34 -11.09
C GLN A 303 -20.17 7.60 -10.41
N SER A 304 -19.53 8.47 -11.19
CA SER A 304 -19.06 9.77 -10.70
C SER A 304 -20.27 10.63 -10.38
N THR A 305 -20.67 10.63 -9.12
CA THR A 305 -21.68 11.56 -8.63
C THR A 305 -20.94 12.80 -8.14
N VAL A 306 -20.95 13.88 -8.92
CA VAL A 306 -20.56 15.20 -8.41
C VAL A 306 -21.71 15.66 -7.52
N PRO A 307 -21.54 15.80 -6.19
CA PRO A 307 -22.61 16.27 -5.34
C PRO A 307 -22.87 17.75 -5.66
N THR A 308 -23.96 18.05 -6.36
CA THR A 308 -24.39 19.43 -6.58
C THR A 308 -25.08 19.95 -5.33
N VAL A 309 -24.63 21.12 -4.84
CA VAL A 309 -25.15 21.78 -3.64
C VAL A 309 -26.66 22.02 -3.72
N ASP A 310 -27.19 22.22 -4.93
CA ASP A 310 -28.61 22.47 -5.19
C ASP A 310 -29.54 21.30 -4.81
N GLY A 311 -29.06 20.06 -4.92
CA GLY A 311 -29.81 18.87 -4.50
C GLY A 311 -29.87 18.70 -2.98
N LEU A 312 -28.81 19.14 -2.29
CA LEU A 312 -28.69 19.12 -0.84
C LEU A 312 -29.60 20.18 -0.19
N VAL A 313 -29.64 21.39 -0.74
CA VAL A 313 -30.51 22.48 -0.23
C VAL A 313 -31.99 22.13 -0.43
N SER A 314 -32.35 21.50 -1.55
CA SER A 314 -33.73 21.09 -1.83
C SER A 314 -34.22 19.96 -0.90
N ALA A 315 -33.34 19.04 -0.49
CA ALA A 315 -33.67 18.00 0.50
C ALA A 315 -33.72 18.53 1.95
N MET A 316 -33.00 19.62 2.25
CA MET A 316 -32.89 20.21 3.59
C MET A 316 -33.90 21.34 3.88
N GLY A 317 -34.72 21.74 2.91
CA GLY A 317 -35.64 22.90 2.99
C GLY A 317 -36.75 22.83 4.05
N SER A 318 -36.78 21.83 4.92
CA SER A 318 -37.80 21.68 5.98
C SER A 318 -37.22 21.48 7.39
N VAL A 319 -35.95 21.84 7.66
CA VAL A 319 -35.48 21.90 9.05
C VAL A 319 -35.92 23.21 9.68
N ASP A 320 -37.13 23.19 10.22
CA ASP A 320 -37.68 24.23 11.07
C ASP A 320 -36.72 24.49 12.25
N LYS A 321 -36.48 25.77 12.54
CA LYS A 321 -35.62 26.22 13.65
C LYS A 321 -36.36 26.00 14.97
N GLY A 322 -36.46 24.74 15.39
CA GLY A 322 -37.06 24.41 16.68
C GLY A 322 -37.79 23.08 16.68
N ASN A 323 -37.08 21.97 16.49
CA ASN A 323 -37.33 20.72 17.20
C ASN A 323 -36.27 19.69 16.78
N HIS A 324 -35.46 19.25 17.75
CA HIS A 324 -34.50 18.16 17.57
C HIS A 324 -35.25 16.83 17.55
N HIS A 325 -35.78 16.43 16.40
CA HIS A 325 -36.12 15.03 16.14
C HIS A 325 -35.22 14.52 15.02
N LEU A 326 -34.44 13.48 15.32
CA LEU A 326 -33.58 12.78 14.37
C LEU A 326 -34.36 12.47 13.09
N SER A 327 -33.80 12.88 11.95
CA SER A 327 -34.29 12.48 10.63
C SER A 327 -34.38 10.95 10.57
N SER A 328 -35.59 10.45 10.32
CA SER A 328 -35.95 9.03 10.40
C SER A 328 -35.41 8.18 9.24
N CYS A 329 -34.32 8.58 8.58
CA CYS A 329 -33.74 7.90 7.41
C CYS A 329 -33.00 6.57 7.73
N PHE A 330 -33.17 6.01 8.92
CA PHE A 330 -32.48 4.80 9.38
C PHE A 330 -33.40 3.63 9.79
N ARG A 331 -34.70 3.66 9.44
CA ARG A 331 -35.50 2.44 9.53
C ARG A 331 -35.28 1.59 8.28
N GLU A 332 -34.58 0.48 8.46
CA GLU A 332 -34.56 -0.62 7.51
C GLU A 332 -36.01 -1.04 7.22
N ALA A 333 -36.34 -1.17 5.93
CA ALA A 333 -37.65 -1.64 5.51
C ALA A 333 -37.74 -3.14 5.83
N GLU A 334 -38.36 -3.48 6.95
CA GLU A 334 -38.87 -4.83 7.17
C GLU A 334 -40.15 -5.01 6.33
N ASP A 335 -40.12 -6.05 5.50
CA ASP A 335 -41.25 -6.56 4.71
C ASP A 335 -42.49 -6.73 5.59
N SER A 336 -43.56 -6.02 5.27
CA SER A 336 -44.90 -6.44 5.67
C SER A 336 -45.94 -6.04 4.63
N THR A 337 -46.57 -7.08 4.09
CA THR A 337 -47.70 -7.04 3.19
C THR A 337 -48.97 -6.60 3.94
N SER A 338 -49.68 -5.61 3.40
CA SER A 338 -51.12 -5.65 3.07
C SER A 338 -51.84 -4.31 3.23
N ASN A 339 -52.76 -4.13 2.27
CA ASN A 339 -53.98 -3.34 2.24
C ASN A 339 -53.91 -1.82 2.06
N GLY A 340 -54.45 -1.42 0.91
CA GLY A 340 -54.52 -0.07 0.42
C GLY A 340 -55.46 0.83 1.21
N PHE A 341 -55.09 2.10 1.21
CA PHE A 341 -55.99 3.25 1.31
C PHE A 341 -55.28 4.43 0.65
N GLU A 342 -56.01 5.14 -0.21
CA GLU A 342 -55.54 6.31 -0.96
C GLU A 342 -54.91 7.37 -0.04
N LYS A 343 -53.66 7.76 -0.32
CA LYS A 343 -53.04 8.94 0.28
C LYS A 343 -52.37 9.79 -0.79
N ARG A 344 -52.78 11.06 -0.76
CA ARG A 344 -52.38 12.19 -1.60
C ARG A 344 -50.88 12.23 -1.86
N ASP A 345 -50.55 12.67 -3.07
CA ASP A 345 -49.21 13.01 -3.55
C ASP A 345 -48.43 13.84 -2.52
N LEU A 346 -47.52 13.18 -1.80
CA LEU A 346 -46.42 13.81 -1.08
C LEU A 346 -45.20 13.72 -2.00
N PRO A 347 -44.34 14.76 -2.12
CA PRO A 347 -43.22 14.72 -3.03
C PRO A 347 -42.35 13.51 -2.70
N SER A 348 -42.10 12.72 -3.74
CA SER A 348 -41.33 11.49 -3.77
C SER A 348 -40.13 11.56 -2.82
N ASP A 349 -39.99 10.56 -1.95
CA ASP A 349 -38.74 10.24 -1.26
C ASP A 349 -37.61 10.27 -2.30
N ILE A 350 -36.75 11.30 -2.23
CA ILE A 350 -35.56 11.37 -3.06
C ILE A 350 -34.68 10.21 -2.60
N CYS A 351 -34.57 9.17 -3.43
CA CYS A 351 -33.66 8.06 -3.19
C CYS A 351 -32.22 8.58 -3.29
N LEU A 352 -31.72 9.14 -2.19
CA LEU A 352 -30.36 9.66 -2.08
C LEU A 352 -29.38 8.49 -2.22
N SER A 353 -28.34 8.68 -3.04
CA SER A 353 -27.30 7.66 -3.15
C SER A 353 -26.64 7.41 -1.78
N PRO A 354 -26.08 6.21 -1.52
CA PRO A 354 -25.38 5.92 -0.27
C PRO A 354 -24.31 6.96 0.09
N ALA A 355 -23.59 7.48 -0.92
CA ALA A 355 -22.61 8.54 -0.73
C ALA A 355 -23.24 9.86 -0.22
N HIS A 356 -24.40 10.26 -0.73
CA HIS A 356 -25.11 11.44 -0.23
C HIS A 356 -25.59 11.24 1.21
N ARG A 357 -26.11 10.05 1.54
CA ARG A 357 -26.53 9.72 2.92
C ARG A 357 -25.36 9.83 3.90
N VAL A 358 -24.18 9.31 3.52
CA VAL A 358 -22.96 9.41 4.33
C VAL A 358 -22.50 10.86 4.46
N LEU A 359 -22.48 11.63 3.37
CA LEU A 359 -22.08 13.04 3.40
C LEU A 359 -23.00 13.89 4.30
N ILE A 360 -24.32 13.67 4.23
CA ILE A 360 -25.30 14.34 5.10
C ILE A 360 -25.04 13.97 6.56
N ALA A 361 -24.92 12.68 6.86
CA ALA A 361 -24.67 12.21 8.22
C ALA A 361 -23.34 12.77 8.78
N LEU A 362 -22.28 12.81 7.97
CA LEU A 362 -21.00 13.41 8.35
C LEU A 362 -21.14 14.91 8.61
N ARG A 363 -21.84 15.64 7.75
CA ARG A 363 -22.08 17.08 7.91
C ARG A 363 -22.86 17.37 9.20
N GLU A 364 -23.94 16.64 9.46
CA GLU A 364 -24.72 16.76 10.70
C GLU A 364 -23.87 16.45 11.94
N SER A 365 -23.07 15.39 11.86
CA SER A 365 -22.15 14.98 12.92
C SER A 365 -21.11 16.05 13.25
N VAL A 366 -20.57 16.73 12.23
CA VAL A 366 -19.65 17.89 12.38
C VAL A 366 -20.42 19.07 12.98
N MET A 367 -21.56 19.46 12.41
CA MET A 367 -22.38 20.57 12.93
C MET A 367 -22.75 20.40 14.41
N LEU A 368 -23.12 19.20 14.84
CA LEU A 368 -23.45 18.94 16.24
C LEU A 368 -22.24 19.16 17.15
N ARG A 369 -21.06 18.69 16.75
CA ARG A 369 -19.81 18.86 17.53
C ARG A 369 -19.32 20.30 17.55
N THR A 370 -19.56 21.08 16.50
CA THR A 370 -19.15 22.49 16.43
C THR A 370 -20.12 23.39 17.22
N ASN A 371 -21.41 23.08 17.22
CA ASN A 371 -22.42 23.85 17.97
C ASN A 371 -22.23 23.74 19.50
N VAL A 372 -21.75 22.60 20.02
CA VAL A 372 -21.46 22.45 21.46
C VAL A 372 -20.35 23.43 21.92
N ASN A 373 -19.44 23.83 21.03
CA ASN A 373 -18.41 24.83 21.33
C ASN A 373 -18.93 26.29 21.35
N ILE A 374 -20.12 26.55 20.81
CA ILE A 374 -20.79 27.86 20.98
C ILE A 374 -21.14 28.09 22.47
N LEU A 375 -21.36 27.01 23.25
CA LEU A 375 -21.72 27.10 24.68
C LEU A 375 -20.57 27.54 25.59
N TYR A 376 -19.31 27.48 25.13
CA TYR A 376 -18.12 27.93 25.88
C TYR A 376 -17.59 29.31 25.44
N GLN A 377 -18.37 30.08 24.66
CA GLN A 377 -17.98 31.40 24.13
C GLN A 377 -17.75 32.50 25.20
N GLY A 378 -18.09 32.24 26.47
CA GLY A 378 -17.92 33.22 27.56
C GLY A 378 -16.48 33.71 27.77
N ASP A 379 -15.48 32.87 27.50
CA ASP A 379 -14.06 33.22 27.68
C ASP A 379 -13.31 33.59 26.39
N LEU A 380 -13.82 33.19 25.22
CA LEU A 380 -13.20 33.50 23.91
C LEU A 380 -13.34 34.97 23.51
N ASN A 381 -14.36 35.69 24.01
CA ASN A 381 -14.56 37.12 23.72
C ASN A 381 -13.46 38.05 24.29
N LYS A 382 -12.53 37.52 25.10
CA LYS A 382 -11.38 38.25 25.66
C LYS A 382 -10.11 38.16 24.82
N LEU A 383 -10.07 37.25 23.85
CA LEU A 383 -8.91 37.00 22.99
C LEU A 383 -8.99 37.84 21.71
N LYS A 384 -7.85 38.24 21.16
CA LYS A 384 -7.80 39.02 19.90
C LYS A 384 -8.40 38.19 18.76
N GLU A 385 -9.12 38.81 17.82
CA GLU A 385 -9.74 38.14 16.66
C GLU A 385 -8.78 37.25 15.85
N ALA A 386 -7.48 37.58 15.85
CA ALA A 386 -6.42 36.82 15.18
C ALA A 386 -6.07 35.47 15.85
N GLU A 387 -6.45 35.25 17.11
CA GLU A 387 -6.03 34.09 17.93
C GLU A 387 -7.16 33.09 18.18
N LEU A 388 -8.35 33.35 17.65
CA LEU A 388 -9.55 32.58 17.97
C LEU A 388 -9.68 31.33 17.08
N ALA A 389 -9.06 30.22 17.53
CA ALA A 389 -9.25 28.89 16.97
C ALA A 389 -9.95 27.98 17.99
N PRO A 390 -11.31 27.99 18.06
CA PRO A 390 -12.05 27.19 19.03
C PRO A 390 -12.07 25.70 18.69
N ILE A 391 -11.68 25.33 17.46
CA ILE A 391 -11.74 23.97 16.95
C ILE A 391 -10.47 23.69 16.15
N ALA A 392 -9.92 22.50 16.38
CA ALA A 392 -8.77 21.98 15.66
C ALA A 392 -9.09 20.60 15.08
N ILE A 393 -8.45 20.26 13.96
CA ILE A 393 -8.53 18.96 13.29
C ILE A 393 -7.15 18.31 13.32
N LEU A 394 -7.08 17.05 13.73
CA LEU A 394 -5.89 16.22 13.47
C LEU A 394 -5.81 15.95 11.97
N PHE A 395 -4.83 16.57 11.32
CA PHE A 395 -4.83 16.78 9.87
C PHE A 395 -3.59 16.16 9.23
N SER A 396 -3.74 14.97 8.65
CA SER A 396 -2.69 14.29 7.89
C SER A 396 -2.63 14.73 6.42
N GLY A 397 -3.66 15.45 5.93
CA GLY A 397 -3.84 15.72 4.50
C GLY A 397 -4.38 14.53 3.71
N GLY A 398 -4.73 13.43 4.39
CA GLY A 398 -5.46 12.31 3.81
C GLY A 398 -6.95 12.63 3.61
N LEU A 399 -7.63 11.77 2.84
CA LEU A 399 -9.02 11.95 2.41
C LEU A 399 -9.98 12.31 3.56
N ASP A 400 -9.93 11.56 4.65
CA ASP A 400 -10.86 11.74 5.78
C ASP A 400 -10.68 13.11 6.43
N SER A 401 -9.42 13.48 6.75
CA SER A 401 -9.11 14.77 7.37
C SER A 401 -9.40 15.95 6.45
N MET A 402 -9.24 15.77 5.13
CA MET A 402 -9.60 16.77 4.12
C MET A 402 -11.11 16.98 4.04
N ILE A 403 -11.90 15.90 4.03
CA ILE A 403 -13.36 15.97 4.01
C ILE A 403 -13.86 16.65 5.29
N LEU A 404 -13.33 16.27 6.46
CA LEU A 404 -13.70 16.89 7.74
C LEU A 404 -13.35 18.38 7.77
N ALA A 405 -12.19 18.78 7.27
CA ALA A 405 -11.80 20.19 7.17
C ALA A 405 -12.76 20.97 6.27
N ALA A 406 -13.04 20.46 5.06
CA ALA A 406 -13.96 21.10 4.13
C ALA A 406 -15.39 21.19 4.69
N LEU A 407 -15.87 20.18 5.41
CA LEU A 407 -17.16 20.23 6.09
C LEU A 407 -17.17 21.23 7.25
N LEU A 408 -16.09 21.31 8.02
CA LEU A 408 -15.97 22.22 9.15
C LEU A 408 -16.07 23.69 8.70
N ASP A 409 -15.50 24.04 7.56
CA ASP A 409 -15.67 25.38 6.97
C ASP A 409 -17.14 25.76 6.75
N GLN A 410 -17.97 24.80 6.33
CA GLN A 410 -19.40 25.03 6.11
C GLN A 410 -20.21 25.09 7.41
N CYS A 411 -19.67 24.55 8.50
CA CYS A 411 -20.36 24.39 9.78
C CYS A 411 -19.94 25.43 10.83
N LEU A 412 -18.87 26.18 10.58
CA LEU A 412 -18.30 27.15 11.50
C LEU A 412 -18.37 28.56 10.90
N ASP A 413 -18.69 29.57 11.71
CA ASP A 413 -18.66 30.98 11.29
C ASP A 413 -17.28 31.34 10.70
N SER A 414 -17.26 32.02 9.55
CA SER A 414 -16.05 32.38 8.80
C SER A 414 -15.09 33.26 9.58
N LYS A 415 -15.57 33.95 10.64
CA LYS A 415 -14.72 34.71 11.54
C LYS A 415 -13.76 33.85 12.34
N TRP A 416 -14.02 32.56 12.56
CA TRP A 416 -13.14 31.71 13.38
C TRP A 416 -12.02 31.07 12.53
N THR A 417 -10.83 30.99 13.10
CA THR A 417 -9.73 30.21 12.52
C THR A 417 -9.97 28.72 12.75
N ILE A 418 -9.59 27.89 11.77
CA ILE A 418 -9.55 26.43 11.92
C ILE A 418 -8.09 26.00 11.99
N ASP A 419 -7.71 25.37 13.10
CA ASP A 419 -6.37 24.80 13.27
C ASP A 419 -6.31 23.40 12.67
N LEU A 420 -5.30 23.17 11.83
CA LEU A 420 -4.98 21.89 11.21
C LEU A 420 -3.71 21.38 11.89
N LEU A 421 -3.85 20.44 12.83
CA LEU A 421 -2.75 19.92 13.62
C LEU A 421 -2.11 18.76 12.86
N ASN A 422 -0.90 18.96 12.33
CA ASN A 422 -0.15 17.90 11.68
C ASN A 422 1.05 17.50 12.52
N VAL A 423 1.03 16.27 13.03
CA VAL A 423 2.09 15.68 13.85
C VAL A 423 3.06 14.93 12.94
N SER A 424 4.35 15.17 13.12
CA SER A 424 5.42 14.53 12.35
C SER A 424 6.57 14.08 13.25
N PHE A 425 7.13 12.90 12.96
CA PHE A 425 8.34 12.39 13.60
C PHE A 425 9.61 12.62 12.76
N ASP A 426 9.45 12.93 11.47
CA ASP A 426 10.52 13.12 10.50
C ASP A 426 10.52 14.56 9.90
N GLY A 427 9.89 15.50 10.62
CA GLY A 427 9.79 16.90 10.22
C GLY A 427 9.18 17.06 8.82
N GLN A 428 9.90 17.75 7.95
CA GLN A 428 9.50 18.06 6.56
C GLN A 428 9.56 16.86 5.60
N LEU A 429 10.19 15.77 6.00
CA LEU A 429 10.32 14.57 5.17
C LEU A 429 9.19 13.57 5.42
N ALA A 430 8.38 13.78 6.46
CA ALA A 430 7.25 12.90 6.74
C ALA A 430 6.21 12.97 5.61
N PRO A 431 5.74 11.82 5.09
CA PRO A 431 4.71 11.78 4.05
C PRO A 431 3.46 12.60 4.41
N ASP A 432 2.97 12.46 5.65
CA ASP A 432 1.81 13.19 6.15
C ASP A 432 2.06 14.72 6.21
N ARG A 433 3.31 15.17 6.45
CA ARG A 433 3.65 16.60 6.39
C ARG A 433 3.51 17.11 4.96
N VAL A 434 4.07 16.40 3.99
CA VAL A 434 3.97 16.73 2.56
C VAL A 434 2.50 16.75 2.11
N SER A 435 1.73 15.72 2.46
CA SER A 435 0.30 15.65 2.15
C SER A 435 -0.51 16.76 2.84
N SER A 436 -0.20 17.10 4.09
CA SER A 436 -0.88 18.19 4.81
C SER A 436 -0.61 19.56 4.18
N LEU A 437 0.60 19.82 3.71
CA LEU A 437 0.94 21.07 3.01
C LEU A 437 0.21 21.19 1.67
N ALA A 438 0.12 20.10 0.92
CA ALA A 438 -0.68 20.06 -0.32
C ALA A 438 -2.18 20.23 -0.02
N GLY A 439 -2.69 19.54 1.01
CA GLY A 439 -4.07 19.64 1.46
C GLY A 439 -4.46 21.05 1.91
N LEU A 440 -3.57 21.74 2.63
CA LEU A 440 -3.76 23.14 3.03
C LEU A 440 -3.95 24.04 1.81
N LYS A 441 -3.10 23.90 0.78
CA LYS A 441 -3.22 24.68 -0.47
C LYS A 441 -4.57 24.43 -1.16
N GLU A 442 -5.02 23.19 -1.17
CA GLU A 442 -6.32 22.83 -1.74
C GLU A 442 -7.49 23.44 -0.92
N LEU A 443 -7.43 23.39 0.41
CA LEU A 443 -8.42 24.02 1.29
C LEU A 443 -8.48 25.54 1.09
N GLN A 444 -7.32 26.20 0.96
CA GLN A 444 -7.23 27.62 0.65
C GLN A 444 -7.79 27.96 -0.73
N ARG A 445 -7.63 27.06 -1.71
CA ARG A 445 -8.18 27.24 -3.06
C ARG A 445 -9.71 27.14 -3.07
N ILE A 446 -10.30 26.19 -2.34
CA ILE A 446 -11.76 25.99 -2.30
C ILE A 446 -12.47 27.00 -1.39
N SER A 447 -11.82 27.47 -0.33
CA SER A 447 -12.39 28.43 0.64
C SER A 447 -11.36 29.53 0.96
N PRO A 448 -11.22 30.53 0.07
CA PRO A 448 -10.17 31.54 0.17
C PRO A 448 -10.42 32.56 1.30
N LEU A 449 -11.66 32.68 1.76
CA LEU A 449 -12.02 33.59 2.86
C LEU A 449 -11.81 32.96 4.24
N ARG A 450 -11.66 31.63 4.31
CA ARG A 450 -11.41 30.93 5.58
C ARG A 450 -9.96 31.09 6.01
N ARG A 451 -9.77 31.38 7.29
CA ARG A 451 -8.47 31.34 7.95
C ARG A 451 -8.11 29.91 8.35
N TRP A 452 -7.33 29.25 7.51
CA TRP A 452 -6.70 27.96 7.79
C TRP A 452 -5.33 28.17 8.41
N ARG A 453 -5.05 27.52 9.55
CA ARG A 453 -3.73 27.56 10.17
C ARG A 453 -3.20 26.14 10.34
N LEU A 454 -2.21 25.78 9.53
CA LEU A 454 -1.47 24.53 9.73
C LEU A 454 -0.52 24.71 10.91
N VAL A 455 -0.72 23.91 11.95
CA VAL A 455 0.13 23.87 13.14
C VAL A 455 1.04 22.66 12.99
N GLU A 456 2.32 22.95 12.76
CA GLU A 456 3.34 21.93 12.56
C GLU A 456 3.87 21.45 13.92
N ILE A 457 3.50 20.23 14.31
CA ILE A 457 3.91 19.63 15.57
C ILE A 457 4.97 18.57 15.26
N ASP A 458 6.23 18.92 15.45
CA ASP A 458 7.33 17.95 15.33
C ASP A 458 7.59 17.29 16.68
N SER A 459 7.67 15.97 16.72
CA SER A 459 7.88 15.17 17.93
C SER A 459 8.95 14.12 17.71
N ASN A 460 9.63 13.72 18.79
CA ASN A 460 10.60 12.63 18.74
C ASN A 460 9.91 11.30 19.11
N LEU A 461 10.31 10.19 18.48
CA LEU A 461 9.86 8.84 18.81
C LEU A 461 10.12 8.47 20.28
N ALA A 462 11.16 9.06 20.90
CA ALA A 462 11.43 8.88 22.32
C ALA A 462 10.27 9.39 23.21
N ASN A 463 9.71 10.56 22.90
CA ASN A 463 8.60 11.15 23.64
C ASN A 463 7.34 10.28 23.55
N LEU A 464 7.11 9.64 22.39
CA LEU A 464 5.98 8.73 22.21
C LEU A 464 6.06 7.56 23.20
N LYS A 465 7.25 6.97 23.42
CA LYS A 465 7.41 5.84 24.35
C LYS A 465 7.07 6.23 25.78
N GLU A 466 7.50 7.41 26.22
CA GLU A 466 7.22 7.93 27.57
C GLU A 466 5.72 8.18 27.75
N GLU A 467 5.06 8.81 26.77
CA GLU A 467 3.64 9.12 26.84
C GLU A 467 2.74 7.91 26.57
N SER A 468 3.25 6.86 25.92
CA SER A 468 2.45 5.67 25.58
C SER A 468 1.91 4.98 26.81
N GLU A 469 2.67 4.87 27.91
CA GLU A 469 2.16 4.28 29.15
C GLU A 469 1.05 5.12 29.77
N HIS A 470 1.21 6.44 29.75
CA HIS A 470 0.20 7.37 30.23
C HIS A 470 -1.08 7.30 29.38
N VAL A 471 -0.96 7.36 28.05
CA VAL A 471 -2.09 7.26 27.12
C VAL A 471 -2.81 5.93 27.27
N MET A 472 -2.08 4.81 27.37
CA MET A 472 -2.68 3.49 27.62
C MET A 472 -3.43 3.44 28.96
N SER A 473 -2.95 4.14 29.99
CA SER A 473 -3.66 4.26 31.26
C SER A 473 -4.96 5.06 31.17
N LEU A 474 -5.06 6.01 30.22
CA LEU A 474 -6.26 6.80 29.96
C LEU A 474 -7.27 6.08 29.06
N ILE A 475 -6.81 5.13 28.24
CA ILE A 475 -7.66 4.33 27.32
C ILE A 475 -8.29 3.14 28.04
N TYR A 476 -7.73 2.69 29.18
CA TYR A 476 -8.31 1.61 29.98
C TYR A 476 -9.69 2.04 30.53
N PRO A 477 -10.77 1.28 30.27
CA PRO A 477 -12.14 1.67 30.62
C PRO A 477 -12.42 1.74 32.13
#